data_AF-A0A1V6IC57-F1
#
_entry.id   AF-A0A1V6IC57-F1
#
_cell.length_a   1.000
_cell.length_b   1.000
_cell.length_c   1.000
_cell.angle_alpha   90.00
_cell.angle_beta   90.00
_cell.angle_gamma   90.00
#
_symmetry.space_group_name_H-M   'P 1'
#
loop_
_entity.id
_entity.type
_entity.pdbx_description
1 polymer ?
#
loop_
_entity_poly.entity_id
_entity_poly.type
_entity_poly.pdbx_seq_one_letter_code
_entity_poly.pdbx_strand_id
1 'polypeptide(L)'
;MFKFETFISVLTIFLIINHQNCFAQQTKSWLTNGNIASSTDFIGTTNTQALILKSNNNEWMRITPDGNIGISTTSPKYTLDVHGSIRATKEIIVEKVDSLDKWPDFVFNPEYNLQLFNIRLELIKSQKHLPYIPSKDEINSNGLQISETISGLVRNIEELYLYIEQMEKRIQLLEEENKQLKQMVKNQ
;
A
#
# COMPACT_ATOMS: atom_id res chain seq x y z
N MET A 1 -61.47 58.26 -12.39
CA MET A 1 -61.40 57.02 -11.57
C MET A 1 -60.82 55.83 -12.33
N PHE A 2 -61.07 55.66 -13.64
CA PHE A 2 -60.58 54.53 -14.46
C PHE A 2 -59.06 54.34 -14.63
N LYS A 3 -58.22 55.34 -14.31
CA LYS A 3 -56.75 55.29 -14.54
C LYS A 3 -55.93 54.64 -13.42
N PHE A 4 -56.48 54.53 -12.21
CA PHE A 4 -55.75 54.01 -11.04
C PHE A 4 -55.86 52.48 -10.95
N GLU A 5 -57.05 51.95 -11.20
CA GLU A 5 -57.33 50.52 -11.31
C GLU A 5 -56.49 49.83 -12.39
N THR A 6 -56.37 50.46 -13.57
CA THR A 6 -55.54 49.98 -14.68
C THR A 6 -54.04 50.03 -14.35
N PHE A 7 -53.59 51.03 -13.60
CA PHE A 7 -52.19 51.13 -13.20
C PHE A 7 -51.82 50.05 -12.17
N ILE A 8 -52.68 49.80 -11.18
CA ILE A 8 -52.47 48.74 -10.19
C ILE A 8 -52.45 47.37 -10.86
N SER A 9 -53.36 47.11 -11.82
CA SER A 9 -53.42 45.82 -12.52
C SER A 9 -52.23 45.60 -13.48
N VAL A 10 -51.70 46.64 -14.13
CA VAL A 10 -50.45 46.54 -14.91
C VAL A 10 -49.25 46.32 -14.00
N LEU A 11 -49.19 46.98 -12.84
CA LEU A 11 -48.09 46.84 -11.88
C LEU A 11 -48.07 45.44 -11.24
N THR A 12 -49.23 44.88 -10.90
CA THR A 12 -49.32 43.50 -10.40
C THR A 12 -48.97 42.48 -11.46
N ILE A 13 -49.40 42.66 -12.72
CA ILE A 13 -48.96 41.80 -13.84
C ILE A 13 -47.45 41.89 -14.03
N PHE A 14 -46.85 43.09 -13.97
CA PHE A 14 -45.40 43.27 -14.06
C PHE A 14 -44.67 42.59 -12.89
N LEU A 15 -45.19 42.67 -11.67
CA LEU A 15 -44.64 41.96 -10.50
C LEU A 15 -44.77 40.43 -10.64
N ILE A 16 -45.88 39.92 -11.16
CA ILE A 16 -46.10 38.47 -11.39
C ILE A 16 -45.17 37.94 -12.49
N ILE A 17 -44.94 38.71 -13.56
CA ILE A 17 -44.00 38.36 -14.63
C ILE A 17 -42.56 38.35 -14.12
N ASN A 18 -42.18 39.33 -13.26
CA ASN A 18 -40.85 39.35 -12.65
C ASN A 18 -40.66 38.31 -11.52
N HIS A 19 -41.74 37.69 -11.02
CA HIS A 19 -41.64 36.62 -10.03
C HIS A 19 -41.25 35.27 -10.64
N GLN A 20 -41.18 35.17 -11.98
CA GLN A 20 -40.80 33.94 -12.68
C GLN A 20 -39.38 34.05 -13.23
N ASN A 21 -38.40 33.95 -12.32
CA ASN A 21 -37.05 33.45 -12.62
C ASN A 21 -36.39 33.01 -11.30
N CYS A 22 -37.05 32.14 -10.55
CA CYS A 22 -36.32 31.26 -9.65
C CYS A 22 -36.15 29.95 -10.41
N PHE A 23 -35.11 29.88 -11.24
CA PHE A 23 -34.59 28.58 -11.65
C PHE A 23 -34.09 27.90 -10.38
N ALA A 24 -34.97 27.16 -9.71
CA ALA A 24 -34.56 26.10 -8.82
C ALA A 24 -33.80 25.12 -9.71
N GLN A 25 -32.47 25.28 -9.79
CA GLN A 25 -31.62 24.24 -10.32
C GLN A 25 -31.94 23.01 -9.48
N GLN A 26 -32.64 22.03 -10.08
CA GLN A 26 -32.76 20.70 -9.51
C GLN A 26 -31.36 20.09 -9.55
N THR A 27 -30.50 20.49 -8.61
CA THR A 27 -29.41 19.64 -8.20
C THR A 27 -30.11 18.46 -7.55
N LYS A 28 -30.19 17.33 -8.27
CA LYS A 28 -30.53 16.03 -7.67
C LYS A 28 -29.59 15.86 -6.49
N SER A 29 -30.08 16.20 -5.31
CA SER A 29 -29.32 16.10 -4.08
C SER A 29 -29.26 14.63 -3.73
N TRP A 30 -28.09 14.18 -3.25
CA TRP A 30 -27.96 12.81 -2.80
C TRP A 30 -28.91 12.58 -1.61
N LEU A 31 -29.85 11.66 -1.74
CA LEU A 31 -30.80 11.36 -0.68
C LEU A 31 -30.12 10.54 0.44
N THR A 32 -30.42 10.84 1.70
CA THR A 32 -29.86 10.15 2.88
C THR A 32 -30.46 8.77 3.13
N ASN A 33 -31.61 8.48 2.50
CA ASN A 33 -32.29 7.19 2.55
C ASN A 33 -32.04 6.31 1.31
N GLY A 34 -31.11 6.72 0.42
CA GLY A 34 -30.69 5.95 -0.75
C GLY A 34 -31.13 6.55 -2.09
N ASN A 35 -30.38 6.23 -3.15
CA ASN A 35 -30.61 6.74 -4.50
C ASN A 35 -30.66 5.55 -5.48
N ILE A 36 -31.51 5.63 -6.51
CA ILE A 36 -31.45 4.73 -7.66
C ILE A 36 -30.41 5.28 -8.62
N ALA A 37 -29.36 4.50 -8.91
CA ALA A 37 -28.26 4.88 -9.81
C ALA A 37 -28.30 4.08 -11.11
N SER A 38 -27.87 4.70 -12.20
CA SER A 38 -27.56 4.11 -13.51
C SER A 38 -26.04 3.91 -13.68
N SER A 39 -25.60 3.32 -14.80
CA SER A 39 -24.16 3.08 -15.07
C SER A 39 -23.32 4.35 -15.26
N THR A 40 -23.97 5.50 -15.49
CA THR A 40 -23.29 6.80 -15.67
C THR A 40 -23.38 7.71 -14.45
N ASP A 41 -24.18 7.34 -13.44
CA ASP A 41 -24.29 8.12 -12.20
C ASP A 41 -23.09 7.83 -11.30
N PHE A 42 -22.58 8.86 -10.62
CA PHE A 42 -21.46 8.72 -9.67
C PHE A 42 -21.59 9.71 -8.52
N ILE A 43 -20.93 9.39 -7.40
CA ILE A 43 -20.68 10.31 -6.29
C ILE A 43 -19.27 10.85 -6.46
N GLY A 44 -19.12 12.13 -6.75
CA GLY A 44 -17.81 12.71 -7.01
C GLY A 44 -17.83 14.12 -7.57
N THR A 45 -16.69 14.52 -8.10
CA THR A 45 -16.46 15.81 -8.77
C THR A 45 -16.16 15.58 -10.25
N THR A 46 -16.56 16.50 -11.12
CA THR A 46 -16.21 16.49 -12.57
C THR A 46 -15.13 17.50 -12.94
N ASN A 47 -14.64 18.24 -11.95
CA ASN A 47 -13.56 19.21 -12.10
C ASN A 47 -12.33 18.75 -11.30
N THR A 48 -11.23 19.49 -11.38
CA THR A 48 -9.97 19.22 -10.69
C THR A 48 -10.05 19.58 -9.20
N GLN A 49 -11.09 19.12 -8.52
CA GLN A 49 -11.28 19.23 -7.07
C GLN A 49 -11.38 17.85 -6.46
N ALA A 50 -10.90 17.70 -5.22
CA ALA A 50 -10.99 16.45 -4.50
C ALA A 50 -12.43 16.16 -4.07
N LEU A 51 -12.83 14.89 -4.08
CA LEU A 51 -14.02 14.45 -3.34
C LEU A 51 -13.63 14.34 -1.86
N ILE A 52 -14.32 15.06 -0.98
CA ILE A 52 -14.00 15.16 0.44
C ILE A 52 -15.13 14.61 1.30
N LEU A 53 -14.80 13.71 2.23
CA LEU A 53 -15.71 13.15 3.23
C LEU A 53 -15.39 13.73 4.62
N LYS A 54 -16.40 14.34 5.24
CA LYS A 54 -16.28 15.04 6.54
C LYS A 54 -17.24 14.50 7.59
N SER A 55 -16.82 14.58 8.84
CA SER A 55 -17.67 14.41 10.03
C SER A 55 -17.25 15.41 11.09
N ASN A 56 -18.21 16.06 11.75
CA ASN A 56 -17.95 17.15 12.69
C ASN A 56 -17.06 18.27 12.11
N ASN A 57 -17.30 18.64 10.84
CA ASN A 57 -16.50 19.60 10.07
C ASN A 57 -15.01 19.23 9.86
N ASN A 58 -14.58 18.05 10.28
CA ASN A 58 -13.23 17.53 10.05
C ASN A 58 -13.20 16.63 8.81
N GLU A 59 -12.18 16.79 7.98
CA GLU A 59 -11.91 15.92 6.83
C GLU A 59 -11.27 14.62 7.27
N TRP A 60 -11.91 13.49 6.95
CA TRP A 60 -11.45 12.16 7.34
C TRP A 60 -10.99 11.32 6.16
N MET A 61 -11.56 11.56 4.98
CA MET A 61 -11.16 10.87 3.76
C MET A 61 -11.28 11.80 2.57
N ARG A 62 -10.37 11.63 1.60
CA ARG A 62 -10.46 12.28 0.29
C ARG A 62 -10.09 11.35 -0.85
N ILE A 63 -10.56 11.68 -2.04
CA ILE A 63 -10.04 11.20 -3.31
C ILE A 63 -9.52 12.43 -4.07
N THR A 64 -8.22 12.47 -4.37
CA THR A 64 -7.61 13.58 -5.12
C THR A 64 -8.01 13.54 -6.59
N PRO A 65 -7.85 14.64 -7.36
CA PRO A 65 -8.04 14.63 -8.81
C PRO A 65 -7.19 13.59 -9.54
N ASP A 66 -6.04 13.22 -8.98
CA ASP A 66 -5.13 12.20 -9.52
C ASP A 66 -5.55 10.77 -9.15
N GLY A 67 -6.64 10.59 -8.40
CA GLY A 67 -7.18 9.29 -7.99
C GLY A 67 -6.59 8.71 -6.69
N ASN A 68 -5.73 9.44 -5.99
CA ASN A 68 -5.19 8.97 -4.71
C ASN A 68 -6.19 9.14 -3.57
N ILE A 69 -6.34 8.10 -2.76
CA ILE A 69 -7.20 8.08 -1.58
C ILE A 69 -6.36 8.41 -0.35
N GLY A 70 -6.74 9.48 0.35
CA GLY A 70 -6.16 9.84 1.65
C GLY A 70 -7.13 9.54 2.77
N ILE A 71 -6.69 8.89 3.84
CA ILE A 71 -7.41 8.72 5.11
C ILE A 71 -6.65 9.46 6.20
N SER A 72 -7.31 10.43 6.85
CA SER A 72 -6.71 11.36 7.82
C SER A 72 -5.52 12.18 7.27
N THR A 73 -5.40 12.31 5.95
CA THR A 73 -4.38 13.13 5.26
C THR A 73 -4.98 13.85 4.06
N THR A 74 -4.55 15.09 3.83
CA THR A 74 -4.96 15.90 2.67
C THR A 74 -4.02 15.77 1.47
N SER A 75 -2.85 15.14 1.68
CA SER A 75 -1.77 15.07 0.69
C SER A 75 -1.27 13.63 0.55
N PRO A 76 -2.12 12.70 0.07
CA PRO A 76 -1.74 11.30 -0.09
C PRO A 76 -0.61 11.13 -1.10
N LYS A 77 0.42 10.37 -0.73
CA LYS A 77 1.59 10.08 -1.58
C LYS A 77 1.46 8.78 -2.37
N TYR A 78 0.58 7.89 -1.92
CA TYR A 78 0.29 6.59 -2.54
C TYR A 78 -1.19 6.54 -2.94
N THR A 79 -1.55 5.57 -3.79
CA THR A 79 -2.96 5.36 -4.22
C THR A 79 -3.90 5.20 -3.03
N LEU A 80 -3.43 4.58 -1.95
CA LEU A 80 -4.07 4.63 -0.64
C LEU A 80 -3.03 5.05 0.40
N ASP A 81 -3.24 6.20 1.03
CA ASP A 81 -2.37 6.74 2.08
C ASP A 81 -3.19 6.94 3.36
N VAL A 82 -2.79 6.24 4.43
CA VAL A 82 -3.49 6.26 5.71
C VAL A 82 -2.57 6.89 6.75
N HIS A 83 -2.92 8.09 7.20
CA HIS A 83 -2.24 8.75 8.30
C HIS A 83 -2.79 8.26 9.64
N GLY A 84 -2.45 7.02 9.99
CA GLY A 84 -2.93 6.34 11.19
C GLY A 84 -2.62 4.85 11.17
N SER A 85 -3.23 4.10 12.10
CA SER A 85 -3.09 2.65 12.17
C SER A 85 -4.14 1.94 11.33
N ILE A 86 -3.75 0.86 10.65
CA ILE A 86 -4.65 -0.05 9.95
C ILE A 86 -4.81 -1.32 10.78
N ARG A 87 -6.05 -1.72 11.07
CA ARG A 87 -6.36 -3.00 11.72
C ARG A 87 -7.10 -3.90 10.73
N ALA A 88 -6.47 -5.00 10.34
CA ALA A 88 -7.10 -6.08 9.60
C ALA A 88 -7.45 -7.23 10.57
N THR A 89 -8.68 -7.75 10.50
CA THR A 89 -9.11 -8.89 11.34
C THR A 89 -8.84 -10.25 10.72
N LYS A 90 -8.58 -10.27 9.41
CA LYS A 90 -8.31 -11.50 8.64
C LYS A 90 -6.90 -11.47 8.07
N GLU A 91 -6.66 -10.66 7.04
CA GLU A 91 -5.40 -10.65 6.30
C GLU A 91 -5.21 -9.35 5.52
N ILE A 92 -3.94 -9.07 5.18
CA ILE A 92 -3.55 -8.11 4.15
C ILE A 92 -2.89 -8.96 3.05
N ILE A 93 -3.50 -8.98 1.88
CA ILE A 93 -2.98 -9.71 0.73
C ILE A 93 -2.16 -8.73 -0.10
N VAL A 94 -0.91 -9.10 -0.40
CA VAL A 94 -0.06 -8.39 -1.35
C VAL A 94 0.10 -9.28 -2.57
N GLU A 95 -0.65 -8.97 -3.63
CA GLU A 95 -0.50 -9.63 -4.92
C GLU A 95 0.56 -8.89 -5.73
N LYS A 96 1.46 -9.65 -6.38
CA LYS A 96 2.45 -9.08 -7.28
C LYS A 96 1.84 -8.92 -8.67
N VAL A 97 1.98 -7.73 -9.23
CA VAL A 97 1.40 -7.38 -10.55
C VAL A 97 2.25 -7.91 -11.71
N ASP A 98 3.53 -8.23 -11.47
CA ASP A 98 4.47 -8.65 -12.52
C ASP A 98 5.01 -10.08 -12.31
N SER A 99 5.18 -10.81 -13.42
CA SER A 99 5.64 -12.20 -13.49
C SER A 99 7.16 -12.41 -13.29
N LEU A 100 7.91 -11.33 -13.03
CA LEU A 100 9.37 -11.34 -12.96
C LEU A 100 9.93 -11.41 -11.53
N ASP A 101 9.10 -11.20 -10.52
CA ASP A 101 9.53 -11.24 -9.12
C ASP A 101 9.36 -12.62 -8.51
N LYS A 102 10.41 -13.42 -8.69
CA LYS A 102 10.54 -14.73 -8.07
C LYS A 102 10.57 -14.54 -6.55
N TRP A 103 9.54 -15.06 -5.90
CA TRP A 103 9.67 -15.49 -4.51
C TRP A 103 10.99 -16.28 -4.36
N PRO A 104 11.73 -16.12 -3.25
CA PRO A 104 13.15 -16.43 -3.23
C PRO A 104 13.52 -17.90 -3.44
N ASP A 105 12.56 -18.82 -3.59
CA ASP A 105 12.69 -20.24 -3.96
C ASP A 105 13.81 -20.56 -4.99
N PHE A 106 14.18 -19.60 -5.85
CA PHE A 106 15.34 -19.71 -6.72
C PHE A 106 16.68 -19.93 -6.02
N VAL A 107 16.79 -19.65 -4.71
CA VAL A 107 18.01 -19.86 -3.90
C VAL A 107 18.40 -21.34 -3.88
N PHE A 108 17.45 -22.26 -3.97
CA PHE A 108 17.71 -23.69 -3.98
C PHE A 108 18.09 -24.25 -5.36
N ASN A 109 18.17 -23.41 -6.39
CA ASN A 109 18.59 -23.87 -7.71
C ASN A 109 20.08 -24.27 -7.69
N PRO A 110 20.48 -25.35 -8.39
CA PRO A 110 21.89 -25.80 -8.43
C PRO A 110 22.88 -24.76 -8.97
N GLU A 111 22.41 -23.85 -9.83
CA GLU A 111 23.21 -22.75 -10.41
C GLU A 111 23.24 -21.51 -9.51
N TYR A 112 22.60 -21.55 -8.33
CA TYR A 112 22.60 -20.43 -7.41
C TYR A 112 23.99 -20.18 -6.85
N ASN A 113 24.54 -19.00 -7.16
CA ASN A 113 25.83 -18.57 -6.64
C ASN A 113 25.71 -18.13 -5.17
N LEU A 114 25.76 -19.09 -4.25
CA LEU A 114 25.76 -18.81 -2.82
C LEU A 114 27.05 -18.07 -2.42
N GLN A 115 26.88 -16.87 -1.87
CA GLN A 115 27.98 -16.11 -1.31
C GLN A 115 28.68 -16.90 -0.20
N LEU A 116 30.00 -16.78 -0.08
CA LEU A 116 30.71 -17.40 1.05
C LEU A 116 30.27 -16.79 2.39
N PHE A 117 30.05 -17.63 3.40
CA PHE A 117 29.56 -17.21 4.72
C PHE A 117 30.40 -16.09 5.35
N ASN A 118 31.74 -16.18 5.26
CA ASN A 118 32.64 -15.18 5.82
C ASN A 118 32.48 -13.82 5.15
N ILE A 119 32.39 -13.80 3.82
CA ILE A 119 32.15 -12.57 3.04
C ILE A 119 30.80 -11.97 3.40
N ARG A 120 29.76 -12.81 3.54
CA ARG A 120 28.45 -12.36 3.97
C ARG A 120 28.49 -11.72 5.37
N LEU A 121 29.22 -12.34 6.30
CA LEU A 121 29.33 -11.85 7.66
C LEU A 121 30.08 -10.50 7.72
N GLU A 122 31.10 -10.32 6.89
CA GLU A 122 31.78 -9.03 6.72
C GLU A 122 30.83 -7.95 6.21
N LEU A 123 29.98 -8.26 5.22
CA LEU A 123 28.95 -7.34 4.73
C LEU A 123 27.94 -6.98 5.83
N ILE A 124 27.44 -7.94 6.57
CA ILE A 124 26.50 -7.69 7.68
C ILE A 124 27.12 -6.78 8.73
N LYS A 125 28.41 -7.00 9.07
CA LYS A 125 29.12 -6.17 10.03
C LYS A 125 29.38 -4.77 9.52
N SER A 126 29.71 -4.61 8.23
CA SER A 126 29.98 -3.30 7.64
C SER A 126 28.70 -2.47 7.49
N GLN A 127 27.62 -3.07 7.00
CA GLN A 127 26.34 -2.37 6.77
C GLN A 127 25.46 -2.29 8.03
N LYS A 128 25.70 -3.14 9.04
CA LYS A 128 24.94 -3.22 10.30
C LYS A 128 23.47 -3.63 10.14
N HIS A 129 23.12 -4.29 9.04
CA HIS A 129 21.83 -4.93 8.81
C HIS A 129 21.99 -6.16 7.91
N LEU A 130 20.92 -6.95 7.75
CA LEU A 130 20.94 -8.12 6.87
C LEU A 130 20.90 -7.70 5.40
N PRO A 131 21.50 -8.48 4.47
CA PRO A 131 21.31 -8.28 3.04
C PRO A 131 19.82 -8.31 2.68
N TYR A 132 19.42 -7.53 1.68
CA TYR A 132 18.03 -7.41 1.21
C TYR A 132 17.03 -6.83 2.23
N ILE A 133 17.50 -6.42 3.42
CA ILE A 133 16.70 -5.71 4.41
C ILE A 133 17.14 -4.24 4.40
N PRO A 134 16.21 -3.28 4.26
CA PRO A 134 16.57 -1.87 4.25
C PRO A 134 17.19 -1.46 5.60
N SER A 135 18.12 -0.51 5.53
CA SER A 135 18.73 0.10 6.71
C SER A 135 17.71 0.91 7.52
N LYS A 136 18.05 1.21 8.78
CA LYS A 136 17.23 2.08 9.63
C LYS A 136 16.96 3.44 8.96
N ASP A 137 17.97 4.01 8.30
CA ASP A 137 17.87 5.34 7.70
C ASP A 137 16.97 5.33 6.46
N GLU A 138 16.99 4.25 5.67
CA GLU A 138 16.06 4.04 4.56
C GLU A 138 14.62 3.85 5.05
N ILE A 139 14.41 3.06 6.11
CA ILE A 139 13.08 2.87 6.71
C ILE A 139 12.52 4.19 7.24
N ASN A 140 13.35 5.01 7.89
CA ASN A 140 12.92 6.32 8.39
C ASN A 140 12.52 7.28 7.25
N SER A 141 13.17 7.15 6.09
CA SER A 141 12.94 8.04 4.95
C SER A 141 11.74 7.62 4.11
N ASN A 142 11.59 6.31 3.86
CA ASN A 142 10.67 5.75 2.86
C ASN A 142 9.57 4.87 3.47
N GLY A 143 9.61 4.60 4.76
CA GLY A 143 8.79 3.58 5.41
C GLY A 143 9.30 2.16 5.14
N LEU A 144 8.66 1.18 5.78
CA LEU A 144 8.99 -0.23 5.57
C LEU A 144 8.17 -0.80 4.42
N GLN A 145 8.83 -1.17 3.32
CA GLN A 145 8.20 -1.89 2.21
C GLN A 145 8.00 -3.35 2.62
N ILE A 146 6.79 -3.68 3.08
CA ILE A 146 6.48 -4.99 3.69
C ILE A 146 6.77 -6.15 2.73
N SER A 147 6.34 -6.04 1.47
CA SER A 147 6.57 -7.07 0.43
C SER A 147 8.06 -7.40 0.29
N GLU A 148 8.88 -6.38 0.05
CA GLU A 148 10.30 -6.61 -0.23
C GLU A 148 11.09 -6.96 1.01
N THR A 149 10.69 -6.45 2.17
CA THR A 149 11.28 -6.87 3.44
C THR A 149 11.00 -8.33 3.72
N ILE A 150 9.75 -8.81 3.54
CA ILE A 150 9.39 -10.22 3.74
C ILE A 150 10.15 -11.09 2.74
N SER A 151 10.17 -10.72 1.47
CA SER A 151 10.94 -11.44 0.43
C SER A 151 12.43 -11.53 0.79
N GLY A 152 13.03 -10.42 1.22
CA GLY A 152 14.41 -10.37 1.69
C GLY A 152 14.65 -11.26 2.92
N LEU A 153 13.72 -11.29 3.87
CA LEU A 153 13.82 -12.18 5.05
C LEU A 153 13.77 -13.65 4.63
N VAL A 154 12.82 -14.04 3.77
CA VAL A 154 12.73 -15.42 3.28
C VAL A 154 14.01 -15.81 2.55
N ARG A 155 14.56 -14.94 1.69
CA ARG A 155 15.84 -15.18 1.03
C ARG A 155 17.00 -15.41 2.01
N ASN A 156 17.07 -14.61 3.09
CA ASN A 156 18.08 -14.81 4.13
C ASN A 156 17.93 -16.17 4.83
N ILE A 157 16.68 -16.61 5.06
CA ILE A 157 16.38 -17.90 5.68
C ILE A 157 16.81 -19.04 4.76
N GLU A 158 16.50 -18.96 3.46
CA GLU A 158 16.87 -20.00 2.49
C GLU A 158 18.39 -20.11 2.32
N GLU A 159 19.09 -18.98 2.22
CA GLU A 159 20.56 -18.98 2.19
C GLU A 159 21.16 -19.54 3.49
N LEU A 160 20.52 -19.28 4.65
CA LEU A 160 20.92 -19.86 5.93
C LEU A 160 20.79 -21.39 5.92
N TYR A 161 19.72 -21.94 5.34
CA TYR A 161 19.58 -23.40 5.18
C TYR A 161 20.70 -23.99 4.32
N LEU A 162 21.13 -23.32 3.26
CA LEU A 162 22.27 -23.77 2.45
C LEU A 162 23.59 -23.76 3.24
N TYR A 163 23.83 -22.73 4.06
CA TYR A 163 25.02 -22.72 4.93
C TYR A 163 24.98 -23.85 5.98
N ILE A 164 23.81 -24.13 6.54
CA ILE A 164 23.63 -25.24 7.48
C ILE A 164 23.93 -26.58 6.78
N GLU A 165 23.43 -26.77 5.56
CA GLU A 165 23.69 -27.98 4.77
C GLU A 165 25.21 -28.16 4.50
N GLN A 166 25.91 -27.09 4.13
CA GLN A 166 27.37 -27.10 3.95
C GLN A 166 28.11 -27.45 5.25
N MET A 167 27.64 -26.92 6.38
CA MET A 167 28.22 -27.18 7.70
C MET A 167 28.01 -28.64 8.13
N GLU A 168 26.81 -29.18 7.97
CA GLU A 168 26.48 -30.60 8.24
C GLU A 168 27.35 -31.55 7.42
N LYS A 169 27.50 -31.28 6.11
CA LYS A 169 28.40 -32.05 5.23
C LYS A 169 29.85 -32.03 5.73
N ARG A 170 30.32 -30.89 6.24
CA ARG A 170 31.68 -30.78 6.80
C ARG A 170 31.82 -31.54 8.12
N ILE A 171 30.82 -31.50 8.99
CA ILE A 171 30.81 -32.24 10.26
C ILE A 171 30.89 -33.75 10.00
N GLN A 172 30.04 -34.26 9.12
CA GLN A 172 30.05 -35.69 8.76
C GLN A 172 31.40 -36.15 8.21
N LEU A 173 32.02 -35.35 7.35
CA LEU A 173 33.36 -35.63 6.84
C LEU A 173 34.41 -35.69 7.98
N LEU A 174 34.38 -34.72 8.88
CA LEU A 174 35.30 -34.68 10.03
C LEU A 174 35.07 -35.86 11.00
N GLU A 175 33.82 -36.28 11.20
CA GLU A 175 33.49 -37.44 12.04
C GLU A 175 34.01 -38.75 11.45
N GLU A 176 33.89 -38.93 10.14
CA GLU A 176 34.40 -40.10 9.43
C GLU A 176 35.94 -40.11 9.42
N GLU A 177 36.60 -38.98 9.15
CA GLU A 177 38.07 -38.85 9.27
C GLU A 177 38.54 -39.21 10.69
N ASN A 178 37.86 -38.70 11.72
CA ASN A 178 38.18 -39.01 13.12
C ASN A 178 38.01 -40.50 13.44
N LYS A 179 36.99 -41.15 12.88
CA LYS A 179 36.75 -42.58 13.05
C LYS A 179 37.87 -43.41 12.43
N GLN A 180 38.33 -43.05 11.24
CA GLN A 180 39.44 -43.72 10.55
C GLN A 180 40.76 -43.55 11.33
N LEU A 181 41.06 -42.33 11.78
CA LEU A 181 42.24 -42.05 12.61
C LEU A 181 42.24 -42.88 13.90
N LYS A 182 41.10 -42.98 14.58
CA LYS A 182 40.97 -43.80 15.80
C LYS A 182 41.18 -45.30 15.54
N GLN A 183 40.81 -45.79 14.37
CA GLN A 183 41.09 -47.19 13.98
C GLN A 183 42.58 -47.41 13.72
N MET A 184 43.24 -46.48 13.04
CA MET A 184 44.69 -46.55 12.80
C MET A 184 45.50 -46.58 14.10
N VAL A 185 45.14 -45.74 15.08
CA VAL A 185 45.81 -45.70 16.39
C VAL A 185 45.62 -47.00 17.18
N LYS A 186 44.48 -47.69 17.05
CA LYS A 186 44.24 -48.97 17.73
C LYS A 186 45.00 -50.15 17.13
N ASN A 187 45.44 -50.04 15.88
CA ASN A 187 46.12 -51.11 15.15
C ASN A 187 47.66 -50.97 15.22
N GLN A 188 48.18 -49.99 15.97
CA GLN A 188 49.60 -49.79 16.27
C GLN A 188 49.92 -50.30 17.68
#